data_AF-A0A1I6GNK2-F1
#
_entry.id   AF-A0A1I6GNK2-F1
#
_cell.length_a   1.000
_cell.length_b   1.000
_cell.length_c   1.000
_cell.angle_alpha   90.00
_cell.angle_beta   90.00
_cell.angle_gamma   90.00
#
_symmetry.space_group_name_H-M   'P 1'
#
loop_
_entity.id
_entity.type
_entity.pdbx_description
1 polymer ?
#
loop_
_entity_poly.entity_id
_entity_poly.type
_entity_poly.pdbx_seq_one_letter_code
_entity_poly.pdbx_strand_id
1 'polypeptide(L)'
;MIVSAPDVKTVKTVVPSETRTVLNNFPPYSDDVQGQGWGRVNGNVLMSETTTSELQTMTFVIEGDVNVQVTITELASGDLQFDLLVLDDTGSIGDLNGLFFDLADPSLLDGLVADGGDVSNQSYAEGDVYNLGGGVNVKGELTQDEGFDAGIRLGSSGMAKDDIQETSFTLSHESTDLMLEDFYGADFAVRLTSVGEEDGSRDGSLKLGGTAPDAPDEPVDDPFDPENQTDDPVDDPEDDPTDDVPPIEDDPFGNDPVDNDDPVTDVDPEQPNDPVDEPDTDVPPIEDDPFGNDPVDNGDPVTDFDPEQNFDLVEEPVGEEEPPVEDNQGDDSQGDEILMPDDPFGELAMDMPEEDFEDDQVEDEFDPYALG
;
A
#
# COMPACT_ATOMS: atom_id res chain seq x y z
N MET A 1 35.46 20.94 -2.05
CA MET A 1 35.11 20.10 -0.89
C MET A 1 34.58 18.80 -1.46
N ILE A 2 35.15 17.66 -1.07
CA ILE A 2 34.66 16.35 -1.50
C ILE A 2 33.57 15.99 -0.51
N VAL A 3 32.31 16.00 -0.96
CA VAL A 3 31.16 15.63 -0.13
C VAL A 3 31.16 14.11 -0.03
N SER A 4 31.28 13.62 1.19
CA SER A 4 31.25 12.19 1.51
C SER A 4 29.81 11.71 1.41
N ALA A 5 29.56 10.62 0.69
CA ALA A 5 28.24 9.99 0.65
C ALA A 5 27.81 9.52 2.05
N PRO A 6 26.52 9.60 2.41
CA PRO A 6 26.02 9.11 3.69
C PRO A 6 26.11 7.58 3.77
N ASP A 7 26.46 7.08 4.96
CA ASP A 7 26.47 5.66 5.29
C ASP A 7 25.04 5.09 5.23
N VAL A 8 24.77 4.25 4.23
CA VAL A 8 23.53 3.45 4.18
C VAL A 8 23.55 2.46 5.34
N LYS A 9 22.77 2.73 6.39
CA LYS A 9 22.54 1.78 7.48
C LYS A 9 21.73 0.61 6.94
N THR A 10 22.39 -0.54 6.82
CA THR A 10 21.72 -1.81 6.50
C THR A 10 20.84 -2.18 7.71
N VAL A 11 19.51 -2.03 7.56
CA VAL A 11 18.55 -2.56 8.52
C VAL A 11 18.65 -4.09 8.46
N LYS A 12 19.07 -4.68 9.58
CA LYS A 12 19.26 -6.12 9.68
C LYS A 12 17.92 -6.74 10.03
N THR A 13 17.19 -7.20 9.01
CA THR A 13 15.92 -7.91 9.20
C THR A 13 16.19 -9.17 10.03
N VAL A 14 15.68 -9.17 11.27
CA VAL A 14 15.78 -10.34 12.16
C VAL A 14 14.64 -11.27 11.77
N VAL A 15 14.95 -12.27 10.94
CA VAL A 15 14.00 -13.35 10.65
C VAL A 15 13.78 -14.15 11.95
N PRO A 16 12.55 -14.22 12.50
CA PRO A 16 12.28 -15.06 13.65
C PRO A 16 12.44 -16.54 13.26
N SER A 17 13.43 -17.21 13.84
CA SER A 17 13.56 -18.66 13.70
C SER A 17 12.47 -19.34 14.53
N GLU A 18 11.38 -19.75 13.90
CA GLU A 18 10.36 -20.55 14.58
C GLU A 18 10.89 -21.96 14.88
N THR A 19 10.93 -22.29 16.17
CA THR A 19 11.28 -23.60 16.67
C THR A 19 10.13 -24.61 16.48
N ARG A 20 10.42 -25.62 15.65
CA ARG A 20 9.77 -26.94 15.52
C ARG A 20 8.99 -27.41 16.76
N THR A 21 7.66 -27.57 16.62
CA THR A 21 6.88 -28.47 17.48
C THR A 21 6.89 -29.87 16.87
N VAL A 22 7.58 -30.82 17.52
CA VAL A 22 7.53 -32.24 17.16
C VAL A 22 6.27 -32.86 17.79
N LEU A 23 5.19 -32.96 17.03
CA LEU A 23 3.99 -33.72 17.40
C LEU A 23 4.27 -35.23 17.28
N ASN A 24 4.86 -35.82 18.32
CA ASN A 24 4.86 -37.27 18.53
C ASN A 24 3.78 -37.64 19.55
N ASN A 25 2.52 -37.64 19.12
CA ASN A 25 1.42 -38.22 19.89
C ASN A 25 1.00 -39.56 19.26
N PHE A 26 1.83 -40.59 19.44
CA PHE A 26 1.40 -41.97 19.24
C PHE A 26 0.74 -42.47 20.54
N PRO A 27 -0.49 -42.99 20.51
CA PRO A 27 -1.09 -43.60 21.70
C PRO A 27 -0.28 -44.83 22.13
N PRO A 28 -0.22 -45.14 23.44
CA PRO A 28 0.42 -46.36 23.92
C PRO A 28 -0.36 -47.57 23.40
N TYR A 29 0.21 -48.26 22.41
CA TYR A 29 -0.29 -49.55 21.94
C TYR A 29 -0.01 -50.57 23.06
N SER A 30 -1.08 -51.10 23.65
CA SER A 30 -1.00 -52.15 24.67
C SER A 30 -0.45 -53.43 24.05
N ASP A 31 0.67 -53.88 24.60
CA ASP A 31 1.26 -55.21 24.42
C ASP A 31 0.23 -56.31 24.69
N ASP A 32 -0.03 -57.16 23.68
CA ASP A 32 -0.31 -58.59 23.90
C ASP A 32 -0.35 -59.36 22.57
N VAL A 33 0.80 -59.55 21.90
CA VAL A 33 0.98 -60.69 20.97
C VAL A 33 2.44 -61.15 20.96
N GLN A 34 2.72 -62.24 21.69
CA GLN A 34 3.91 -63.04 21.49
C GLN A 34 3.76 -63.83 20.17
N GLY A 35 4.45 -63.40 19.12
CA GLY A 35 4.38 -64.07 17.82
C GLY A 35 5.42 -63.60 16.81
N GLN A 36 6.59 -64.25 16.85
CA GLN A 36 7.58 -64.44 15.79
C GLN A 36 7.32 -63.74 14.44
N GLY A 37 8.21 -62.81 14.08
CA GLY A 37 8.33 -62.33 12.70
C GLY A 37 9.23 -61.11 12.56
N TRP A 38 10.54 -61.31 12.43
CA TRP A 38 11.47 -60.24 12.05
C TRP A 38 11.32 -59.94 10.56
N GLY A 39 10.25 -59.26 10.17
CA GLY A 39 10.10 -58.62 8.87
C GLY A 39 10.79 -57.27 8.89
N ARG A 40 11.90 -57.14 8.18
CA ARG A 40 12.54 -55.83 7.92
C ARG A 40 11.61 -54.99 7.05
N VAL A 41 10.85 -54.09 7.66
CA VAL A 41 10.20 -52.99 6.94
C VAL A 41 11.28 -51.95 6.65
N ASN A 42 11.72 -51.89 5.39
CA ASN A 42 12.46 -50.75 4.86
C ASN A 42 11.49 -49.57 4.77
N GLY A 43 11.22 -48.93 5.91
CA GLY A 43 10.50 -47.67 5.94
C GLY A 43 11.40 -46.60 5.34
N ASN A 44 11.18 -46.29 4.06
CA ASN A 44 11.65 -45.05 3.48
C ASN A 44 10.93 -43.94 4.24
N VAL A 45 11.59 -43.37 5.24
CA VAL A 45 11.12 -42.16 5.92
C VAL A 45 11.24 -41.07 4.88
N LEU A 46 10.13 -40.79 4.19
CA LEU A 46 9.96 -39.59 3.41
C LEU A 46 10.02 -38.44 4.42
N MET A 47 11.21 -37.89 4.61
CA MET A 47 11.35 -36.57 5.20
C MET A 47 10.68 -35.64 4.20
N SER A 48 9.47 -35.18 4.50
CA SER A 48 8.89 -34.05 3.78
C SER A 48 9.86 -32.89 4.01
N GLU A 49 10.54 -32.46 2.95
CA GLU A 49 11.33 -31.25 2.99
C GLU A 49 10.35 -30.12 3.24
N THR A 50 10.42 -29.53 4.44
CA THR A 50 9.74 -28.27 4.71
C THR A 50 10.54 -27.22 3.94
N THR A 51 10.09 -26.87 2.75
CA THR A 51 10.59 -25.69 2.06
C THR A 51 10.20 -24.51 2.93
N THR A 52 11.18 -23.91 3.62
CA THR A 52 11.01 -22.61 4.25
C THR A 52 10.82 -21.63 3.11
N SER A 53 9.58 -21.25 2.84
CA SER A 53 9.30 -20.16 1.92
C SER A 53 9.94 -18.90 2.51
N GLU A 54 10.90 -18.33 1.79
CA GLU A 54 11.37 -16.98 2.13
C GLU A 54 10.23 -16.01 1.77
N LEU A 55 9.96 -15.04 2.65
CA LEU A 55 8.93 -14.05 2.37
C LEU A 55 9.40 -13.18 1.20
N GLN A 56 8.55 -13.02 0.18
CA GLN A 56 8.85 -12.15 -0.94
C GLN A 56 8.58 -10.71 -0.55
N THR A 57 9.36 -9.79 -1.12
CA THR A 57 9.22 -8.36 -0.84
C THR A 57 9.45 -7.52 -2.09
N MET A 58 8.67 -6.46 -2.21
CA MET A 58 8.80 -5.41 -3.22
C MET A 58 9.01 -4.08 -2.50
N THR A 59 10.02 -3.31 -2.90
CA THR A 59 10.28 -1.97 -2.35
C THR A 59 10.50 -0.98 -3.48
N PHE A 60 9.85 0.18 -3.39
CA PHE A 60 10.03 1.29 -4.32
C PHE A 60 9.80 2.64 -3.62
N VAL A 61 10.08 3.73 -4.32
CA VAL A 61 9.93 5.10 -3.81
C VAL A 61 9.02 5.88 -4.75
N ILE A 62 8.01 6.53 -4.18
CA ILE A 62 7.20 7.54 -4.85
C ILE A 62 7.94 8.87 -4.67
N GLU A 63 8.50 9.38 -5.76
CA GLU A 63 9.36 10.56 -5.75
C GLU A 63 8.56 11.87 -5.79
N GLY A 64 9.10 12.93 -5.18
CA GLY A 64 8.51 14.27 -5.19
C GLY A 64 9.28 15.28 -4.34
N ASP A 65 8.61 16.34 -3.90
CA ASP A 65 9.19 17.29 -2.92
C ASP A 65 9.46 16.62 -1.56
N VAL A 66 8.70 15.56 -1.25
CA VAL A 66 8.92 14.64 -0.12
C VAL A 66 8.88 13.23 -0.69
N ASN A 67 9.91 12.42 -0.47
CA ASN A 67 9.93 11.05 -0.98
C ASN A 67 9.22 10.10 0.00
N VAL A 68 8.46 9.14 -0.52
CA VAL A 68 7.82 8.09 0.31
C VAL A 68 8.24 6.71 -0.20
N GLN A 69 8.89 5.94 0.65
CA GLN A 69 9.18 4.54 0.40
C GLN A 69 7.96 3.68 0.73
N VAL A 70 7.64 2.78 -0.19
CA VAL A 70 6.61 1.75 -0.02
C VAL A 70 7.31 0.39 -0.05
N THR A 71 7.06 -0.43 0.96
CA THR A 71 7.49 -1.83 0.99
C THR A 71 6.28 -2.72 1.16
N ILE A 72 6.13 -3.71 0.27
CA ILE A 72 5.08 -4.72 0.32
C ILE A 72 5.75 -6.06 0.59
N THR A 73 5.29 -6.80 1.60
CA THR A 73 5.83 -8.11 1.97
C THR A 73 4.73 -9.15 1.97
N GLU A 74 4.91 -10.21 1.19
CA GLU A 74 4.04 -11.39 1.25
C GLU A 74 4.21 -12.12 2.58
N LEU A 75 3.12 -12.29 3.32
CA LEU A 75 3.10 -13.06 4.55
C LEU A 75 2.77 -14.52 4.26
N ALA A 76 3.24 -15.43 5.12
CA ALA A 76 2.94 -16.85 5.00
C ALA A 76 1.44 -17.19 5.18
N SER A 77 0.62 -16.22 5.63
CA SER A 77 -0.84 -16.35 5.72
C SER A 77 -1.57 -16.15 4.39
N GLY A 78 -0.90 -15.62 3.36
CA GLY A 78 -1.54 -15.15 2.13
C GLY A 78 -1.97 -13.68 2.18
N ASP A 79 -1.66 -12.96 3.27
CA ASP A 79 -1.87 -11.52 3.37
C ASP A 79 -0.63 -10.75 2.92
N LEU A 80 -0.78 -9.45 2.66
CA LEU A 80 0.33 -8.55 2.35
C LEU A 80 0.52 -7.52 3.47
N GLN A 81 1.75 -7.37 3.96
CA GLN A 81 2.12 -6.28 4.84
C GLN A 81 2.64 -5.09 4.01
N PHE A 82 2.03 -3.93 4.23
CA PHE A 82 2.47 -2.66 3.67
C PHE A 82 3.18 -1.87 4.75
N ASP A 83 4.42 -1.47 4.47
CA ASP A 83 5.20 -0.55 5.29
C ASP A 83 5.46 0.73 4.48
N LEU A 84 5.04 1.87 5.03
CA LEU A 84 5.19 3.20 4.43
C LEU A 84 6.18 4.00 5.27
N LEU A 85 7.14 4.64 4.61
CA LEU A 85 8.16 5.47 5.26
C LEU A 85 8.38 6.77 4.47
N VAL A 86 8.18 7.90 5.13
CA VAL A 86 8.57 9.22 4.63
C VAL A 86 10.09 9.35 4.76
N LEU A 87 10.76 9.64 3.66
CA LEU A 87 12.20 9.85 3.61
C LEU A 87 12.52 11.34 3.80
N ASP A 88 13.55 11.63 4.59
CA ASP A 88 14.03 12.99 4.91
C ASP A 88 15.12 13.49 3.94
N ASP A 89 15.37 12.75 2.86
CA ASP A 89 16.50 12.95 1.94
C ASP A 89 16.35 14.18 1.03
N THR A 90 15.13 14.72 0.90
CA THR A 90 14.85 15.99 0.21
C THR A 90 15.01 17.21 1.12
N GLY A 91 15.17 17.00 2.44
CA GLY A 91 15.14 18.05 3.46
C GLY A 91 13.74 18.53 3.84
N SER A 92 12.69 17.93 3.27
CA SER A 92 11.29 18.14 3.65
C SER A 92 10.66 16.83 4.09
N ILE A 93 9.73 16.92 5.04
CA ILE A 93 8.93 15.78 5.53
C ILE A 93 7.45 16.14 5.49
N GLY A 94 6.59 15.14 5.62
CA GLY A 94 5.14 15.28 5.59
C GLY A 94 4.45 14.27 6.51
N ASP A 95 3.22 14.60 6.90
CA ASP A 95 2.30 13.72 7.62
C ASP A 95 1.53 12.87 6.60
N LEU A 96 1.68 11.54 6.66
CA LEU A 96 0.99 10.57 5.82
C LEU A 96 -0.49 10.45 6.21
N ASN A 97 -1.39 10.79 5.28
CA ASN A 97 -2.84 10.72 5.55
C ASN A 97 -3.61 9.75 4.65
N GLY A 98 -3.01 9.29 3.56
CA GLY A 98 -3.63 8.26 2.74
C GLY A 98 -2.72 7.69 1.67
N LEU A 99 -2.98 6.43 1.35
CA LEU A 99 -2.41 5.67 0.25
C LEU A 99 -3.55 5.29 -0.71
N PHE A 100 -3.32 5.41 -1.99
CA PHE A 100 -4.22 5.01 -3.07
C PHE A 100 -3.44 4.14 -4.03
N PHE A 101 -4.06 3.12 -4.59
CA PHE A 101 -3.39 2.22 -5.53
C PHE A 101 -4.36 1.47 -6.42
N ASP A 102 -3.87 1.07 -7.58
CA ASP A 102 -4.55 0.17 -8.49
C ASP A 102 -4.17 -1.28 -8.23
N LEU A 103 -5.01 -2.20 -8.72
CA LEU A 103 -4.76 -3.63 -8.71
C LEU A 103 -4.66 -4.14 -10.14
N ALA A 104 -3.72 -5.05 -10.38
CA ALA A 104 -3.62 -5.73 -11.67
C ALA A 104 -4.88 -6.58 -11.98
N ASP A 105 -5.54 -7.09 -10.94
CA ASP A 105 -6.83 -7.80 -11.02
C ASP A 105 -7.90 -7.11 -10.17
N PRO A 106 -8.79 -6.29 -10.76
CA PRO A 106 -9.85 -5.60 -10.02
C PRO A 106 -10.91 -6.56 -9.47
N SER A 107 -10.93 -7.84 -9.88
CA SER A 107 -11.85 -8.83 -9.30
C SER A 107 -11.54 -9.15 -7.84
N LEU A 108 -10.34 -8.81 -7.36
CA LEU A 108 -9.93 -8.93 -5.97
C LEU A 108 -10.54 -7.85 -5.06
N LEU A 109 -11.13 -6.79 -5.60
CA LEU A 109 -11.63 -5.68 -4.78
C LEU A 109 -12.72 -6.08 -3.78
N ASP A 110 -13.57 -7.04 -4.17
CA ASP A 110 -14.64 -7.55 -3.31
C ASP A 110 -14.08 -8.56 -2.31
N GLY A 111 -13.83 -8.11 -1.08
CA GLY A 111 -13.27 -8.93 -0.02
C GLY A 111 -11.96 -8.39 0.55
N LEU A 112 -11.42 -7.28 0.03
CA LEU A 112 -10.26 -6.63 0.61
C LEU A 112 -10.57 -5.96 1.94
N VAL A 113 -9.64 -6.11 2.87
CA VAL A 113 -9.65 -5.43 4.17
C VAL A 113 -8.22 -5.03 4.54
N ALA A 114 -8.01 -3.75 4.83
CA ALA A 114 -6.79 -3.25 5.46
C ALA A 114 -7.00 -3.13 6.98
N ASP A 115 -6.07 -3.69 7.76
CA ASP A 115 -6.04 -3.60 9.22
C ASP A 115 -4.69 -3.07 9.70
N GLY A 116 -4.71 -2.08 10.58
CA GLY A 116 -3.51 -1.45 11.11
C GLY A 116 -3.85 -0.38 12.15
N GLY A 117 -2.89 -0.06 13.02
CA GLY A 117 -3.11 0.88 14.13
C GLY A 117 -3.48 2.29 13.69
N ASP A 118 -2.94 2.73 12.55
CA ASP A 118 -3.20 4.05 11.97
C ASP A 118 -4.27 4.04 10.88
N VAL A 119 -4.80 2.87 10.49
CA VAL A 119 -5.85 2.76 9.48
C VAL A 119 -7.16 3.27 10.06
N SER A 120 -7.73 4.33 9.48
CA SER A 120 -8.94 4.99 9.99
C SER A 120 -10.14 4.92 9.07
N ASN A 121 -9.91 4.67 7.78
CA ASN A 121 -10.95 4.44 6.78
C ASN A 121 -10.35 3.70 5.58
N GLN A 122 -11.19 3.04 4.80
CA GLN A 122 -10.79 2.39 3.56
C GLN A 122 -11.92 2.44 2.54
N SER A 123 -11.59 2.41 1.25
CA SER A 123 -12.53 2.38 0.14
C SER A 123 -11.97 1.55 -0.99
N TYR A 124 -12.85 0.77 -1.64
CA TYR A 124 -12.51 -0.10 -2.76
C TYR A 124 -13.58 0.08 -3.84
N ALA A 125 -13.17 0.50 -5.03
CA ALA A 125 -14.03 0.67 -6.20
C ALA A 125 -13.14 0.83 -7.44
N GLU A 126 -13.29 -0.09 -8.40
CA GLU A 126 -12.52 -0.09 -9.65
C GLU A 126 -12.54 1.30 -10.31
N GLY A 127 -11.36 1.93 -10.41
CA GLY A 127 -11.17 3.23 -11.05
C GLY A 127 -11.96 4.41 -10.47
N ASP A 128 -12.50 4.35 -9.23
CA ASP A 128 -13.35 5.43 -8.67
C ASP A 128 -12.93 5.87 -7.25
N VAL A 129 -11.80 5.38 -6.73
CA VAL A 129 -11.27 5.78 -5.43
C VAL A 129 -10.26 6.93 -5.59
N TYR A 130 -10.71 8.15 -5.29
CA TYR A 130 -9.82 9.33 -5.27
C TYR A 130 -10.00 10.19 -4.00
N ASN A 131 -10.94 9.83 -3.11
CA ASN A 131 -11.28 10.60 -1.92
C ASN A 131 -11.79 9.67 -0.80
N LEU A 132 -11.16 9.75 0.36
CA LEU A 132 -11.46 8.92 1.55
C LEU A 132 -12.18 9.72 2.64
N GLY A 133 -12.62 10.94 2.32
CA GLY A 133 -13.21 11.89 3.24
C GLY A 133 -12.17 12.63 4.08
N GLY A 134 -12.64 13.55 4.94
CA GLY A 134 -11.77 14.26 5.89
C GLY A 134 -10.67 15.12 5.27
N GLY A 135 -10.76 15.45 3.98
CA GLY A 135 -9.72 16.18 3.24
C GLY A 135 -8.66 15.28 2.58
N VAL A 136 -8.72 13.97 2.79
CA VAL A 136 -7.80 12.99 2.19
C VAL A 136 -8.29 12.64 0.79
N ASN A 137 -7.68 13.25 -0.23
CA ASN A 137 -7.99 13.03 -1.63
C ASN A 137 -6.77 13.24 -2.52
N VAL A 138 -6.77 12.60 -3.68
CA VAL A 138 -5.73 12.70 -4.72
C VAL A 138 -6.25 13.35 -6.01
N LYS A 139 -7.43 14.00 -5.95
CA LYS A 139 -8.00 14.73 -7.09
C LYS A 139 -7.05 15.76 -7.69
N GLY A 140 -7.06 15.90 -9.01
CA GLY A 140 -6.35 16.95 -9.74
C GLY A 140 -5.25 16.37 -10.61
N GLU A 141 -4.00 16.74 -10.34
CA GLU A 141 -2.86 16.44 -11.21
C GLU A 141 -2.65 14.94 -11.47
N LEU A 142 -2.98 14.09 -10.49
CA LEU A 142 -2.79 12.64 -10.53
C LEU A 142 -3.99 11.84 -11.06
N THR A 143 -5.16 12.46 -11.23
CA THR A 143 -6.41 11.75 -11.56
C THR A 143 -7.11 12.53 -12.67
N GLN A 144 -6.56 12.46 -13.88
CA GLN A 144 -7.09 13.23 -15.01
C GLN A 144 -8.24 12.52 -15.72
N ASP A 145 -8.33 11.19 -15.68
CA ASP A 145 -9.41 10.47 -16.35
C ASP A 145 -10.06 9.35 -15.50
N GLU A 146 -9.31 8.65 -14.65
CA GLU A 146 -9.82 7.57 -13.78
C GLU A 146 -9.25 7.71 -12.35
N GLY A 147 -10.02 7.26 -11.35
CA GLY A 147 -9.57 7.17 -9.96
C GLY A 147 -8.73 5.92 -9.75
N PHE A 148 -8.37 5.63 -8.49
CA PHE A 148 -7.69 4.39 -8.13
C PHE A 148 -8.68 3.28 -7.80
N ASP A 149 -8.23 2.04 -7.76
CA ASP A 149 -9.06 0.91 -7.35
C ASP A 149 -9.28 0.84 -5.83
N ALA A 150 -8.26 1.21 -5.06
CA ALA A 150 -8.26 1.14 -3.60
C ALA A 150 -7.71 2.42 -2.97
N GLY A 151 -8.15 2.69 -1.74
CA GLY A 151 -7.60 3.78 -0.95
C GLY A 151 -7.73 3.54 0.55
N ILE A 152 -6.60 3.67 1.24
CA ILE A 152 -6.45 3.48 2.68
C ILE A 152 -6.17 4.84 3.31
N ARG A 153 -6.99 5.21 4.29
CA ARG A 153 -6.83 6.45 5.03
C ARG A 153 -6.07 6.18 6.31
N LEU A 154 -5.07 7.03 6.55
CA LEU A 154 -4.17 6.95 7.69
C LEU A 154 -4.43 8.11 8.64
N GLY A 155 -4.29 7.84 9.93
CA GLY A 155 -4.45 8.82 10.99
C GLY A 155 -5.88 9.30 11.19
N SER A 156 -6.04 10.29 12.07
CA SER A 156 -7.33 10.82 12.49
C SER A 156 -7.92 11.84 11.50
N SER A 157 -9.15 12.27 11.76
CA SER A 157 -9.77 13.36 11.00
C SER A 157 -9.41 14.75 11.52
N GLY A 158 -9.01 15.61 10.57
CA GLY A 158 -8.69 17.02 10.78
C GLY A 158 -7.20 17.29 10.58
N MET A 159 -6.85 18.56 10.33
CA MET A 159 -5.45 18.98 10.22
C MET A 159 -4.72 18.87 11.56
N ALA A 160 -3.46 18.42 11.52
CA ALA A 160 -2.45 18.61 12.56
C ALA A 160 -2.68 17.92 13.93
N LYS A 161 -3.39 16.79 13.95
CA LYS A 161 -3.43 15.94 15.16
C LYS A 161 -2.33 14.89 15.18
N ASP A 162 -2.01 14.39 14.00
CA ASP A 162 -1.06 13.31 13.80
C ASP A 162 0.15 13.86 13.03
N ASP A 163 1.27 13.15 13.13
CA ASP A 163 2.48 13.39 12.33
C ASP A 163 3.08 12.03 11.98
N ILE A 164 2.36 11.30 11.12
CA ILE A 164 2.68 9.94 10.73
C ILE A 164 3.74 10.00 9.64
N GLN A 165 4.97 9.67 10.00
CA GLN A 165 6.10 9.58 9.06
C GLN A 165 6.46 8.14 8.71
N GLU A 166 5.97 7.18 9.51
CA GLU A 166 6.13 5.75 9.29
C GLU A 166 4.86 5.05 9.77
N THR A 167 4.36 4.09 9.00
CA THR A 167 3.23 3.25 9.43
C THR A 167 3.27 1.89 8.74
N SER A 168 2.55 0.93 9.32
CA SER A 168 2.42 -0.42 8.80
C SER A 168 0.97 -0.89 8.93
N PHE A 169 0.48 -1.57 7.90
CA PHE A 169 -0.82 -2.23 7.93
C PHE A 169 -0.79 -3.52 7.11
N THR A 170 -1.74 -4.41 7.38
CA THR A 170 -1.92 -5.66 6.64
C THR A 170 -3.12 -5.54 5.73
N LEU A 171 -2.93 -5.79 4.44
CA LEU A 171 -3.99 -5.98 3.47
C LEU A 171 -4.27 -7.48 3.35
N SER A 172 -5.53 -7.85 3.55
CA SER A 172 -6.01 -9.23 3.51
C SER A 172 -7.20 -9.35 2.57
N HIS A 173 -7.51 -10.59 2.17
CA HIS A 173 -8.69 -10.88 1.36
C HIS A 173 -9.49 -12.04 1.97
N GLU A 174 -10.82 -11.95 1.96
CA GLU A 174 -11.68 -12.91 2.67
C GLU A 174 -11.59 -14.36 2.15
N SER A 175 -11.30 -14.55 0.86
CA SER A 175 -11.40 -15.87 0.20
C SER A 175 -10.23 -16.33 -0.64
N THR A 176 -9.19 -15.51 -0.82
CA THR A 176 -8.02 -15.85 -1.64
C THR A 176 -6.77 -15.27 -1.01
N ASP A 177 -5.63 -15.87 -1.29
CA ASP A 177 -4.34 -15.31 -0.95
C ASP A 177 -4.05 -14.17 -1.93
N LEU A 178 -3.42 -13.11 -1.42
CA LEU A 178 -2.89 -11.98 -2.18
C LEU A 178 -1.41 -12.18 -2.45
N MET A 179 -0.94 -11.67 -3.59
CA MET A 179 0.44 -11.85 -4.04
C MET A 179 1.04 -10.51 -4.51
N LEU A 180 2.37 -10.44 -4.61
CA LEU A 180 3.06 -9.29 -5.20
C LEU A 180 2.69 -9.10 -6.67
N GLU A 181 2.27 -10.17 -7.36
CA GLU A 181 1.79 -10.09 -8.74
C GLU A 181 0.59 -9.17 -8.92
N ASP A 182 -0.22 -8.98 -7.87
CA ASP A 182 -1.39 -8.12 -7.91
C ASP A 182 -1.03 -6.62 -7.99
N PHE A 183 0.25 -6.28 -7.81
CA PHE A 183 0.78 -4.91 -7.73
C PHE A 183 1.89 -4.58 -8.73
N TYR A 184 2.39 -5.55 -9.51
CA TYR A 184 3.44 -5.26 -10.49
C TYR A 184 2.96 -4.24 -11.54
N GLY A 185 3.71 -3.15 -11.68
CA GLY A 185 3.35 -2.06 -12.60
C GLY A 185 2.08 -1.29 -12.24
N ALA A 186 1.50 -1.52 -11.05
CA ALA A 186 0.32 -0.79 -10.60
C ALA A 186 0.65 0.66 -10.24
N ASP A 187 -0.30 1.56 -10.47
CA ASP A 187 -0.15 2.96 -10.07
C ASP A 187 -0.50 3.15 -8.60
N PHE A 188 0.24 4.03 -7.95
CA PHE A 188 0.12 4.40 -6.55
C PHE A 188 0.04 5.91 -6.42
N ALA A 189 -0.67 6.38 -5.41
CA ALA A 189 -0.61 7.75 -4.96
C ALA A 189 -0.61 7.87 -3.44
N VAL A 190 0.06 8.90 -2.94
CA VAL A 190 0.08 9.23 -1.51
C VAL A 190 -0.39 10.65 -1.28
N ARG A 191 -1.10 10.82 -0.17
CA ARG A 191 -1.56 12.12 0.31
C ARG A 191 -0.76 12.51 1.55
N LEU A 192 -0.02 13.61 1.44
CA LEU A 192 0.69 14.22 2.56
C LEU A 192 0.07 15.57 2.95
N THR A 193 -0.03 15.81 4.25
CA THR A 193 -0.25 17.15 4.79
C THR A 193 0.92 17.55 5.69
N SER A 194 0.85 18.74 6.27
CA SER A 194 1.91 19.28 7.12
C SER A 194 3.30 19.14 6.46
N VAL A 195 3.40 19.52 5.18
CA VAL A 195 4.64 19.37 4.41
C VAL A 195 5.53 20.59 4.62
N GLY A 196 6.82 20.36 4.87
CA GLY A 196 7.84 21.41 5.00
C GLY A 196 9.15 20.88 5.59
N GLU A 197 10.07 21.80 5.89
CA GLU A 197 11.33 21.47 6.57
C GLU A 197 11.06 20.81 7.93
N GLU A 198 11.88 19.82 8.31
CA GLU A 198 11.71 19.03 9.55
C GLU A 198 11.62 19.92 10.81
N ASP A 199 12.51 20.92 10.91
CA ASP A 199 12.55 21.89 12.01
C ASP A 199 11.82 23.21 11.69
N GLY A 200 11.07 23.26 10.58
CA GLY A 200 10.51 24.48 10.01
C GLY A 200 8.98 24.59 10.07
N SER A 201 8.45 25.54 9.29
CA SER A 201 7.00 25.67 9.11
C SER A 201 6.50 24.59 8.17
N ARG A 202 5.52 23.80 8.63
CA ARG A 202 4.95 22.64 7.93
C ARG A 202 3.48 22.91 7.59
N ASP A 203 3.23 23.95 6.80
CA ASP A 203 1.87 24.35 6.36
C ASP A 203 1.51 23.81 4.96
N GLY A 204 2.47 23.12 4.32
CA GLY A 204 2.32 22.59 2.98
C GLY A 204 1.41 21.37 2.91
N SER A 205 1.03 21.02 1.69
CA SER A 205 0.31 19.78 1.42
C SER A 205 0.62 19.30 0.02
N LEU A 206 0.77 17.98 -0.11
CA LEU A 206 1.30 17.36 -1.31
C LEU A 206 0.44 16.16 -1.72
N LYS A 207 0.43 15.88 -3.01
CA LYS A 207 -0.14 14.68 -3.61
C LYS A 207 0.95 14.16 -4.52
N LEU A 208 1.34 12.91 -4.34
CA LEU A 208 2.38 12.29 -5.16
C LEU A 208 1.80 11.05 -5.82
N GLY A 209 2.24 10.79 -7.04
CA GLY A 209 1.93 9.58 -7.78
C GLY A 209 3.22 8.89 -8.20
N GLY A 210 3.18 7.57 -8.29
CA GLY A 210 4.28 6.74 -8.76
C GLY A 210 3.75 5.39 -9.20
N THR A 211 4.60 4.60 -9.86
CA THR A 211 4.23 3.27 -10.35
C THR A 211 5.13 2.25 -9.67
N ALA A 212 4.54 1.14 -9.23
CA ALA A 212 5.30 0.02 -8.69
C ALA A 212 6.23 -0.59 -9.76
N PRO A 213 7.33 -1.26 -9.37
CA PRO A 213 8.19 -1.95 -10.31
C PRO A 213 7.41 -2.99 -11.12
N ASP A 214 7.84 -3.23 -12.35
CA ASP A 214 7.38 -4.36 -13.14
C ASP A 214 7.78 -5.70 -12.49
N ALA A 215 7.11 -6.77 -12.89
CA ALA A 215 7.48 -8.12 -12.50
C ALA A 215 8.97 -8.37 -12.86
N PRO A 216 9.75 -9.04 -11.98
CA PRO A 216 11.10 -9.41 -12.33
C PRO A 216 11.08 -10.27 -13.59
N ASP A 217 12.01 -10.03 -14.52
CA ASP A 217 12.18 -10.90 -15.67
C ASP A 217 12.39 -12.33 -15.17
N GLU A 218 11.47 -13.23 -15.54
CA GLU A 218 11.63 -14.67 -15.34
C GLU A 218 13.04 -15.04 -15.82
N PRO A 219 13.84 -15.78 -15.01
CA PRO A 219 15.15 -16.19 -15.45
C PRO A 219 14.95 -16.92 -16.77
N VAL A 220 15.49 -16.36 -17.84
CA VAL A 220 15.41 -16.98 -19.16
C VAL A 220 16.06 -18.34 -18.98
N ASP A 221 15.25 -19.41 -18.97
CA ASP A 221 15.73 -20.78 -18.88
C ASP A 221 16.77 -20.92 -19.99
N ASP A 222 18.05 -20.85 -19.62
CA ASP A 222 19.15 -20.77 -20.58
C ASP A 222 19.00 -22.01 -21.47
N PRO A 223 18.59 -21.84 -22.74
CA PRO A 223 18.13 -22.96 -23.51
C PRO A 223 19.36 -23.80 -23.83
N PHE A 224 19.46 -24.93 -23.10
CA PHE A 224 20.41 -26.00 -23.34
C PHE A 224 21.87 -25.65 -23.02
N ASP A 225 22.40 -26.18 -21.92
CA ASP A 225 23.82 -26.51 -21.83
C ASP A 225 24.05 -27.83 -22.62
N PRO A 226 24.57 -27.79 -23.87
CA PRO A 226 24.87 -29.00 -24.63
C PRO A 226 25.99 -29.84 -24.01
N GLU A 227 26.70 -29.36 -22.98
CA GLU A 227 27.83 -30.09 -22.38
C GLU A 227 27.42 -31.14 -21.34
N ASN A 228 26.12 -31.24 -21.00
CA ASN A 228 25.58 -32.39 -20.26
C ASN A 228 25.03 -33.50 -21.20
N GLN A 229 25.53 -33.57 -22.44
CA GLN A 229 25.54 -34.81 -23.21
C GLN A 229 26.81 -35.59 -22.88
N THR A 230 26.96 -36.05 -21.63
CA THR A 230 27.96 -37.08 -21.35
C THR A 230 27.47 -38.39 -21.93
N ASP A 231 27.91 -38.64 -23.17
CA ASP A 231 28.28 -39.96 -23.69
C ASP A 231 27.38 -41.11 -23.25
N ASP A 232 26.19 -41.20 -23.83
CA ASP A 232 25.59 -42.53 -24.01
C ASP A 232 26.59 -43.34 -24.84
N PRO A 233 27.08 -44.50 -24.34
CA PRO A 233 28.01 -45.31 -25.09
C PRO A 233 27.31 -45.76 -26.37
N VAL A 234 27.88 -45.31 -27.49
CA VAL A 234 27.59 -45.77 -28.85
C VAL A 234 27.42 -47.30 -28.83
N ASP A 235 26.17 -47.75 -28.78
CA ASP A 235 25.82 -49.15 -28.95
C ASP A 235 25.88 -49.44 -30.44
N ASP A 236 26.97 -50.11 -30.79
CA ASP A 236 27.18 -51.07 -31.88
C ASP A 236 26.42 -50.83 -33.21
N PRO A 237 27.12 -50.43 -34.29
CA PRO A 237 26.54 -50.38 -35.61
C PRO A 237 26.57 -51.77 -36.27
N GLU A 238 25.57 -52.61 -36.02
CA GLU A 238 25.27 -53.72 -36.92
C GLU A 238 23.81 -53.71 -37.38
N ASP A 239 23.67 -53.57 -38.70
CA ASP A 239 22.55 -54.01 -39.55
C ASP A 239 21.15 -53.39 -39.34
N ASP A 240 20.71 -52.57 -40.31
CA ASP A 240 19.84 -53.11 -41.37
C ASP A 240 19.71 -52.11 -42.55
N PRO A 241 20.12 -52.48 -43.78
CA PRO A 241 19.82 -51.70 -44.96
C PRO A 241 18.41 -52.01 -45.46
N THR A 242 17.77 -50.96 -45.99
CA THR A 242 16.56 -50.96 -46.84
C THR A 242 15.22 -50.86 -46.10
N ASP A 243 14.64 -49.67 -46.11
CA ASP A 243 13.28 -49.57 -46.64
C ASP A 243 13.05 -48.24 -47.36
N ASP A 244 12.66 -48.40 -48.62
CA ASP A 244 12.28 -47.37 -49.58
C ASP A 244 11.11 -46.53 -49.04
N VAL A 245 11.38 -45.27 -48.70
CA VAL A 245 10.32 -44.26 -48.58
C VAL A 245 10.17 -43.58 -49.94
N PRO A 246 9.00 -43.69 -50.60
CA PRO A 246 8.78 -43.03 -51.89
C PRO A 246 8.76 -41.50 -51.75
N PRO A 247 9.06 -40.77 -52.83
CA PRO A 247 9.10 -39.31 -52.84
C PRO A 247 7.70 -38.73 -52.55
N ILE A 248 7.62 -37.85 -51.55
CA ILE A 248 6.48 -36.97 -51.35
C ILE A 248 6.52 -35.93 -52.47
N GLU A 249 5.49 -35.96 -53.30
CA GLU A 249 5.28 -35.05 -54.41
C GLU A 249 5.09 -33.62 -53.90
N ASP A 250 5.73 -32.70 -54.61
CA ASP A 250 5.52 -31.26 -54.55
C ASP A 250 4.02 -30.91 -54.56
N ASP A 251 3.58 -30.06 -53.63
CA ASP A 251 2.33 -29.30 -53.79
C ASP A 251 2.66 -27.85 -54.20
N PRO A 252 2.49 -27.48 -55.48
CA PRO A 252 2.74 -26.14 -55.97
C PRO A 252 1.43 -25.39 -56.24
N PHE A 253 0.57 -25.18 -55.24
CA PHE A 253 -0.59 -24.28 -55.36
C PHE A 253 -0.91 -23.68 -53.97
N GLY A 254 -1.01 -22.37 -53.76
CA GLY A 254 -0.93 -21.25 -54.68
C GLY A 254 -0.80 -19.95 -53.88
N ASN A 255 -0.09 -19.01 -54.51
CA ASN A 255 -0.20 -17.60 -54.20
C ASN A 255 -1.67 -17.18 -54.34
N ASP A 256 -2.23 -16.56 -53.30
CA ASP A 256 -3.37 -15.66 -53.47
C ASP A 256 -2.98 -14.27 -52.98
N PRO A 257 -2.67 -13.33 -53.89
CA PRO A 257 -2.63 -11.91 -53.59
C PRO A 257 -4.02 -11.34 -53.89
N VAL A 258 -4.80 -11.05 -52.85
CA VAL A 258 -6.00 -10.21 -52.98
C VAL A 258 -5.79 -8.91 -52.22
N ASP A 259 -5.45 -7.90 -53.02
CA ASP A 259 -5.80 -6.51 -52.80
C ASP A 259 -7.27 -6.37 -52.35
N ASN A 260 -7.48 -5.51 -51.37
CA ASN A 260 -8.59 -4.57 -51.22
C ASN A 260 -8.14 -3.66 -50.05
N ASP A 261 -7.41 -2.57 -50.28
CA ASP A 261 -7.94 -1.32 -50.86
C ASP A 261 -9.38 -1.08 -50.40
N ASP A 262 -9.51 -0.62 -49.16
CA ASP A 262 -10.69 0.12 -48.70
C ASP A 262 -10.25 1.46 -48.10
N PRO A 263 -10.00 2.49 -48.92
CA PRO A 263 -10.11 3.88 -48.49
C PRO A 263 -11.58 4.31 -48.58
N VAL A 264 -11.92 5.34 -47.80
CA VAL A 264 -13.18 6.11 -47.74
C VAL A 264 -14.38 5.50 -47.01
N THR A 265 -14.59 5.98 -45.78
CA THR A 265 -15.80 6.78 -45.53
C THR A 265 -15.46 8.08 -44.81
N ASP A 266 -15.26 9.13 -45.63
CA ASP A 266 -15.57 10.50 -45.23
C ASP A 266 -17.05 10.55 -44.80
N VAL A 267 -17.30 10.75 -43.52
CA VAL A 267 -18.62 11.14 -43.01
C VAL A 267 -18.51 12.56 -42.46
N ASP A 268 -18.78 13.48 -43.38
CA ASP A 268 -19.61 14.68 -43.22
C ASP A 268 -19.36 15.64 -42.03
N PRO A 269 -18.65 16.76 -42.28
CA PRO A 269 -18.57 17.89 -41.37
C PRO A 269 -19.64 18.94 -41.70
N GLU A 270 -20.93 18.68 -41.42
CA GLU A 270 -21.96 19.74 -41.42
C GLU A 270 -23.05 19.51 -40.35
N GLN A 271 -22.85 20.11 -39.17
CA GLN A 271 -23.96 20.64 -38.37
C GLN A 271 -23.77 22.15 -38.20
N PRO A 272 -24.65 22.97 -38.81
CA PRO A 272 -24.60 24.42 -38.71
C PRO A 272 -25.28 24.90 -37.43
N ASN A 273 -24.65 25.88 -36.77
CA ASN A 273 -25.26 26.97 -36.00
C ASN A 273 -26.50 26.62 -35.15
N ASP A 274 -26.30 26.43 -33.85
CA ASP A 274 -27.31 26.83 -32.87
C ASP A 274 -26.75 27.97 -32.02
N PRO A 275 -27.18 29.23 -32.26
CA PRO A 275 -26.97 30.31 -31.32
C PRO A 275 -28.17 30.41 -30.38
N VAL A 276 -27.89 30.88 -29.16
CA VAL A 276 -28.82 31.44 -28.16
C VAL A 276 -29.40 30.43 -27.16
N ASP A 277 -28.80 30.38 -25.97
CA ASP A 277 -29.52 30.82 -24.76
C ASP A 277 -28.51 31.06 -23.62
N GLU A 278 -28.28 32.34 -23.32
CA GLU A 278 -27.68 32.76 -22.05
C GLU A 278 -28.75 32.59 -20.97
N PRO A 279 -28.54 31.81 -19.89
CA PRO A 279 -29.37 31.97 -18.72
C PRO A 279 -28.94 33.26 -18.01
N ASP A 280 -29.76 34.31 -18.18
CA ASP A 280 -29.92 35.41 -17.23
C ASP A 280 -30.04 34.81 -15.83
N THR A 281 -28.94 34.80 -15.09
CA THR A 281 -28.96 34.68 -13.64
C THR A 281 -28.85 36.09 -13.08
N ASP A 282 -29.99 36.78 -13.14
CA ASP A 282 -30.33 37.84 -12.20
C ASP A 282 -30.15 37.28 -10.79
N VAL A 283 -28.96 37.45 -10.23
CA VAL A 283 -28.70 37.29 -8.80
C VAL A 283 -29.33 38.51 -8.12
N PRO A 284 -30.47 38.38 -7.40
CA PRO A 284 -30.92 39.49 -6.57
C PRO A 284 -29.88 39.77 -5.49
N PRO A 285 -29.66 41.04 -5.12
CA PRO A 285 -28.73 41.39 -4.06
C PRO A 285 -29.14 40.68 -2.77
N ILE A 286 -28.20 39.96 -2.15
CA ILE A 286 -28.31 39.45 -0.80
C ILE A 286 -28.41 40.69 0.10
N GLU A 287 -29.62 41.01 0.53
CA GLU A 287 -29.84 41.97 1.59
C GLU A 287 -29.37 41.32 2.90
N ASP A 288 -28.36 41.94 3.51
CA ASP A 288 -27.97 41.73 4.90
C ASP A 288 -29.22 41.86 5.78
N ASP A 289 -29.65 40.75 6.40
CA ASP A 289 -30.67 40.79 7.47
C ASP A 289 -30.00 40.58 8.83
N PRO A 290 -29.56 41.66 9.51
CA PRO A 290 -29.19 41.60 10.91
C PRO A 290 -30.45 41.72 11.76
N PHE A 291 -30.64 40.74 12.65
CA PHE A 291 -31.62 40.70 13.74
C PHE A 291 -33.00 40.09 13.44
N GLY A 292 -33.10 38.77 13.68
CA GLY A 292 -33.99 38.20 14.70
C GLY A 292 -35.48 38.14 14.38
N ASN A 293 -36.03 36.91 14.36
CA ASN A 293 -36.92 36.39 15.41
C ASN A 293 -37.53 35.05 14.97
N ASP A 294 -37.37 34.07 15.83
CA ASP A 294 -38.22 32.88 15.93
C ASP A 294 -39.69 33.28 16.11
N PRO A 295 -40.63 32.61 15.43
CA PRO A 295 -41.64 31.91 16.22
C PRO A 295 -42.05 30.56 15.63
N VAL A 296 -41.90 29.52 16.46
CA VAL A 296 -42.86 28.42 16.75
C VAL A 296 -43.86 28.10 15.65
N ASP A 297 -43.71 26.93 15.02
CA ASP A 297 -44.85 26.19 14.48
C ASP A 297 -44.87 24.74 15.00
N ASN A 298 -46.07 24.37 15.44
CA ASN A 298 -46.46 23.12 16.06
C ASN A 298 -46.91 22.14 14.97
N GLY A 299 -46.49 20.88 15.02
CA GLY A 299 -47.14 19.87 14.19
C GLY A 299 -46.46 18.50 14.11
N ASP A 300 -46.58 17.72 15.18
CA ASP A 300 -46.44 16.26 15.32
C ASP A 300 -46.91 15.42 14.09
N PRO A 301 -46.49 14.15 13.88
CA PRO A 301 -46.49 13.11 14.93
C PRO A 301 -45.25 12.19 15.03
N VAL A 302 -44.83 11.98 16.27
CA VAL A 302 -44.47 10.70 16.91
C VAL A 302 -44.21 9.48 16.00
N THR A 303 -42.94 9.05 15.96
CA THR A 303 -42.62 7.62 15.87
C THR A 303 -42.21 7.16 17.26
N ASP A 304 -43.11 6.44 17.92
CA ASP A 304 -42.83 5.59 19.07
C ASP A 304 -41.69 4.62 18.72
N PHE A 305 -40.50 4.85 19.28
CA PHE A 305 -39.51 3.80 19.44
C PHE A 305 -39.43 3.52 20.94
N ASP A 306 -40.04 2.40 21.32
CA ASP A 306 -40.06 1.81 22.64
C ASP A 306 -38.72 1.07 22.90
N PRO A 307 -37.86 1.51 23.82
CA PRO A 307 -36.63 0.82 24.15
C PRO A 307 -36.74 -0.01 25.45
N GLU A 308 -37.92 -0.53 25.78
CA GLU A 308 -38.06 -1.45 26.91
C GLU A 308 -38.81 -2.71 26.51
N GLN A 309 -38.13 -3.70 25.91
CA GLN A 309 -38.37 -5.12 26.21
C GLN A 309 -37.21 -6.01 25.71
N ASN A 310 -36.56 -6.64 26.68
CA ASN A 310 -36.12 -8.04 26.63
C ASN A 310 -34.74 -8.36 26.03
N PHE A 311 -33.68 -8.01 26.76
CA PHE A 311 -32.47 -8.85 26.76
C PHE A 311 -32.50 -9.77 27.98
N ASP A 312 -32.57 -11.05 27.67
CA ASP A 312 -32.60 -12.19 28.56
C ASP A 312 -31.30 -12.26 29.38
N LEU A 313 -31.46 -12.46 30.68
CA LEU A 313 -30.39 -12.65 31.64
C LEU A 313 -29.71 -14.00 31.37
N VAL A 314 -28.53 -13.98 30.76
CA VAL A 314 -27.61 -15.12 30.81
C VAL A 314 -26.68 -14.91 32.00
N GLU A 315 -26.78 -15.85 32.94
CA GLU A 315 -26.02 -15.92 34.18
C GLU A 315 -24.50 -15.97 33.91
N GLU A 316 -23.75 -15.06 34.53
CA GLU A 316 -22.29 -15.15 34.56
C GLU A 316 -21.82 -16.23 35.54
N PRO A 317 -20.79 -17.03 35.19
CA PRO A 317 -20.20 -17.98 36.11
C PRO A 317 -19.35 -17.26 37.17
N VAL A 318 -19.62 -17.63 38.42
CA VAL A 318 -18.88 -17.29 39.62
C VAL A 318 -17.57 -18.08 39.69
N GLY A 319 -16.46 -17.40 40.02
CA GLY A 319 -15.15 -17.97 40.39
C GLY A 319 -14.07 -17.49 39.41
N GLU A 320 -12.97 -16.85 39.83
CA GLU A 320 -12.02 -17.35 40.82
C GLU A 320 -11.44 -16.23 41.71
N GLU A 321 -11.11 -16.61 42.95
CA GLU A 321 -10.57 -15.76 44.00
C GLU A 321 -9.10 -15.40 43.73
N GLU A 322 -8.78 -14.11 43.67
CA GLU A 322 -7.40 -13.64 43.74
C GLU A 322 -6.85 -13.75 45.18
N PRO A 323 -5.58 -14.16 45.38
CA PRO A 323 -4.98 -14.22 46.71
C PRO A 323 -4.67 -12.82 47.27
N PRO A 324 -4.67 -12.65 48.61
CA PRO A 324 -4.49 -11.35 49.25
C PRO A 324 -3.05 -10.83 49.08
N VAL A 325 -2.94 -9.58 48.62
CA VAL A 325 -1.70 -8.79 48.64
C VAL A 325 -1.34 -8.48 50.10
N GLU A 326 -0.17 -8.93 50.53
CA GLU A 326 0.39 -8.64 51.85
C GLU A 326 0.70 -7.14 51.99
N ASP A 327 0.02 -6.50 52.94
CA ASP A 327 0.37 -5.19 53.48
C ASP A 327 1.77 -5.22 54.10
N ASN A 328 2.75 -4.62 53.42
CA ASN A 328 4.05 -4.33 54.01
C ASN A 328 4.05 -2.88 54.52
N GLN A 329 3.66 -2.71 55.78
CA GLN A 329 3.84 -1.49 56.56
C GLN A 329 5.31 -1.34 56.96
N GLY A 330 5.91 -0.21 56.58
CA GLY A 330 7.21 0.30 57.00
C GLY A 330 7.66 1.31 55.95
N ASP A 331 8.15 2.49 56.25
CA ASP A 331 8.68 3.06 57.49
C ASP A 331 8.74 4.58 57.24
N ASP A 332 8.53 5.33 58.32
CA ASP A 332 8.56 6.78 58.34
C ASP A 332 10.02 7.26 58.20
N SER A 333 10.33 8.15 57.26
CA SER A 333 11.35 9.19 57.52
C SER A 333 11.35 10.31 56.47
N GLN A 334 11.06 11.52 56.96
CA GLN A 334 11.88 12.73 56.83
C GLN A 334 12.43 12.97 55.41
N GLY A 335 11.83 13.87 54.63
CA GLY A 335 12.01 15.30 54.85
C GLY A 335 13.23 15.79 54.09
N ASP A 336 13.02 16.28 52.87
CA ASP A 336 13.93 17.24 52.25
C ASP A 336 13.11 18.15 51.33
N GLU A 337 12.87 19.37 51.82
CA GLU A 337 12.37 20.48 51.03
C GLU A 337 13.46 20.88 50.04
N ILE A 338 13.36 20.40 48.80
CA ILE A 338 14.15 20.98 47.70
C ILE A 338 13.46 22.29 47.30
N LEU A 339 13.94 23.37 47.92
CA LEU A 339 13.84 24.74 47.44
C LEU A 339 14.32 24.78 45.97
N MET A 340 13.38 24.93 45.04
CA MET A 340 13.72 25.36 43.69
C MET A 340 14.15 26.84 43.77
N PRO A 341 15.35 27.20 43.27
CA PRO A 341 15.75 28.59 43.18
C PRO A 341 14.88 29.28 42.12
N ASP A 342 14.35 30.45 42.50
CA ASP A 342 13.79 31.43 41.58
C ASP A 342 14.81 31.74 40.47
N ASP A 343 14.52 31.31 39.24
CA ASP A 343 15.26 31.74 38.05
C ASP A 343 14.75 33.12 37.61
N PRO A 344 15.59 34.17 37.61
CA PRO A 344 15.26 35.45 37.02
C PRO A 344 15.80 35.48 35.59
N PHE A 345 15.08 34.85 34.65
CA PHE A 345 15.37 35.09 33.24
C PHE A 345 14.83 36.47 32.84
N GLY A 346 15.78 37.40 32.79
CA GLY A 346 15.59 38.74 32.30
C GLY A 346 15.18 38.75 30.83
N GLU A 347 14.24 39.63 30.54
CA GLU A 347 13.87 40.10 29.20
C GLU A 347 15.12 40.67 28.51
N LEU A 348 15.70 39.89 27.59
CA LEU A 348 16.57 40.43 26.55
C LEU A 348 15.72 40.55 25.28
N ALA A 349 15.08 41.71 25.13
CA ALA A 349 14.61 42.18 23.84
C ALA A 349 15.85 42.35 22.94
N MET A 350 16.10 41.37 22.07
CA MET A 350 17.00 41.55 20.94
C MET A 350 16.26 42.34 19.87
N ASP A 351 16.64 43.61 19.77
CA ASP A 351 16.33 44.52 18.68
C ASP A 351 16.96 43.94 17.40
N MET A 352 16.15 43.36 16.51
CA MET A 352 16.59 42.92 15.19
C MET A 352 16.61 44.13 14.26
N PRO A 353 17.72 44.41 13.55
CA PRO A 353 17.77 45.48 12.57
C PRO A 353 16.91 45.11 11.35
N GLU A 354 16.02 46.01 10.97
CA GLU A 354 15.34 46.02 9.67
C GLU A 354 16.43 46.12 8.57
N GLU A 355 16.72 45.01 7.89
CA GLU A 355 17.46 45.06 6.63
C GLU A 355 16.47 45.30 5.50
N ASP A 356 16.57 46.50 4.92
CA ASP A 356 15.96 46.89 3.66
C ASP A 356 16.44 45.96 2.54
N PHE A 357 15.63 44.97 2.17
CA PHE A 357 15.81 44.25 0.91
C PHE A 357 15.32 45.13 -0.23
N GLU A 358 16.27 45.74 -0.96
CA GLU A 358 16.02 46.38 -2.24
C GLU A 358 15.67 45.29 -3.29
N ASP A 359 14.45 45.40 -3.85
CA ASP A 359 13.98 44.69 -5.03
C ASP A 359 14.90 44.98 -6.23
N ASP A 360 15.79 44.03 -6.56
CA ASP A 360 16.49 44.02 -7.84
C ASP A 360 15.67 43.18 -8.84
N GLN A 361 14.77 43.86 -9.54
CA GLN A 361 14.04 43.34 -10.69
C GLN A 361 15.03 43.12 -11.84
N VAL A 362 15.39 41.86 -12.08
CA VAL A 362 16.10 41.45 -13.31
C VAL A 362 15.07 40.85 -14.27
N GLU A 363 14.52 41.70 -15.12
CA GLU A 363 13.83 41.27 -16.34
C GLU A 363 14.89 40.75 -17.33
N ASP A 364 15.05 39.43 -17.42
CA ASP A 364 15.74 38.80 -18.55
C ASP A 364 14.69 38.36 -19.58
N GLU A 365 14.47 39.21 -20.59
CA GLU A 365 13.78 38.88 -21.83
C GLU A 365 14.55 37.77 -22.57
N PHE A 366 14.00 36.55 -22.59
CA PHE A 366 14.50 35.48 -23.44
C PHE A 366 13.81 35.57 -24.83
N ASP A 367 14.58 35.95 -25.85
CA ASP A 367 14.18 36.01 -27.26
C ASP A 367 14.33 34.63 -27.93
N PRO A 368 13.25 33.94 -28.36
CA PRO A 368 13.34 32.61 -28.95
C PRO A 368 13.57 32.58 -30.47
N TYR A 369 13.93 33.68 -31.15
CA TYR A 369 14.13 33.68 -32.61
C TYR A 369 15.58 33.94 -33.06
N ALA A 370 16.47 33.03 -32.72
CA ALA A 370 17.69 32.75 -33.49
C ALA A 370 17.90 31.23 -33.46
N LEU A 371 17.66 30.48 -34.52
CA LEU A 371 18.57 30.34 -35.66
C LEU A 371 17.82 29.66 -36.83
N GLY A 372 18.15 30.11 -38.04
CA GLY A 372 17.83 29.41 -39.29
C GLY A 372 18.95 28.51 -39.79
#